data_AF-A0A2V8UW16-F1
#
_entry.id   AF-A0A2V8UW16-F1
#
_cell.length_a   1.000
_cell.length_b   1.000
_cell.length_c   1.000
_cell.angle_alpha   90.00
_cell.angle_beta   90.00
_cell.angle_gamma   90.00
#
_symmetry.space_group_name_H-M   'P 1'
#
loop_
_entity.id
_entity.type
_entity.pdbx_description
1 polymer ?
#
loop_
_entity_poly.entity_id
_entity_poly.type
_entity_poly.pdbx_seq_one_letter_code
_entity_poly.pdbx_strand_id
1 'polypeptide(L)'
;MGATAIAVTPQEVAKGLSMFDIDESLDALVEAAEQEAEGNNGEISDDIKTALATYTEAFGYKVDRIANYLKAQKAEAELAQREAERFQARYKSAENREKRLKQMLVWFMISRDTQKLRGAMNTISLQANSTPSLVIQETSQIPDTFYRARVELAWPEIIESLPPNRLRERLGKADGKTVQKELQRGILSDAVARGETIIGVSLVKASHVRLR
;
A
#
# COMPACT_ATOMS: atom_id res chain seq x y z
N MET A 1 60.60 33.24 8.85
CA MET A 1 59.12 33.30 8.84
C MET A 1 58.64 31.89 8.56
N GLY A 2 58.30 31.15 9.62
CA GLY A 2 57.92 29.73 9.53
C GLY A 2 56.51 29.61 8.95
N ALA A 3 56.38 28.82 7.89
CA ALA A 3 55.09 28.42 7.36
C ALA A 3 54.43 27.50 8.39
N THR A 4 53.41 27.99 9.07
CA THR A 4 52.50 27.17 9.88
C THR A 4 51.78 26.21 8.94
N ALA A 5 52.18 24.94 8.93
CA ALA A 5 51.39 23.87 8.33
C ALA A 5 50.03 23.86 9.05
N ILE A 6 48.96 24.16 8.31
CA ILE A 6 47.60 24.10 8.83
C ILE A 6 47.31 22.61 9.04
N ALA A 7 47.32 22.16 10.29
CA ALA A 7 46.89 20.81 10.64
C ALA A 7 45.40 20.69 10.29
N VAL A 8 45.07 19.83 9.33
CA VAL A 8 43.69 19.61 8.88
C VAL A 8 42.89 18.98 10.02
N THR A 9 41.74 19.55 10.33
CA THR A 9 40.90 19.04 11.45
C THR A 9 40.02 17.86 11.03
N PRO A 10 39.62 16.97 11.95
CA PRO A 10 38.71 15.87 11.65
C PRO A 10 37.39 16.32 11.02
N GLN A 11 36.85 17.47 11.44
CA GLN A 11 35.60 18.01 10.92
C GLN A 11 35.75 18.49 9.47
N GLU A 12 36.90 19.04 9.10
CA GLU A 12 37.23 19.44 7.73
C GLU A 12 37.39 18.22 6.82
N VAL A 13 38.12 17.19 7.26
CA VAL A 13 38.22 15.89 6.55
C VAL A 13 36.83 15.32 6.33
N ALA A 14 36.02 15.21 7.39
CA ALA A 14 34.65 14.71 7.32
C ALA A 14 33.70 15.58 6.48
N LYS A 15 34.05 16.83 6.19
CA LYS A 15 33.28 17.71 5.30
C LYS A 15 33.70 17.53 3.84
N GLY A 16 35.00 17.38 3.59
CA GLY A 16 35.56 17.28 2.23
C GLY A 16 35.43 15.90 1.59
N LEU A 17 35.50 14.83 2.39
CA LEU A 17 35.53 13.45 1.92
C LEU A 17 34.21 12.71 2.16
N SER A 18 33.95 11.66 1.39
CA SER A 18 32.87 10.70 1.65
C SER A 18 33.24 9.74 2.80
N MET A 19 32.27 9.02 3.37
CA MET A 19 32.57 8.02 4.40
C MET A 19 33.45 6.89 3.84
N PHE A 20 33.26 6.53 2.57
CA PHE A 20 34.05 5.52 1.87
C PHE A 20 35.46 6.02 1.56
N ASP A 21 35.60 7.28 1.19
CA ASP A 21 36.92 7.86 0.92
C ASP A 21 37.76 7.94 2.21
N ILE A 22 37.11 8.19 3.35
CA ILE A 22 37.76 8.19 4.67
C ILE A 22 38.18 6.77 5.07
N ASP A 23 37.33 5.77 4.79
CA ASP A 23 37.62 4.35 5.05
C ASP A 23 38.83 3.87 4.23
N GLU A 24 38.83 4.15 2.92
CA GLU A 24 39.96 3.83 2.03
C GLU A 24 41.24 4.56 2.45
N SER A 25 41.13 5.81 2.90
CA SER A 25 42.27 6.56 3.43
C SER A 25 42.80 5.97 4.75
N LEU A 26 41.93 5.42 5.60
CA LEU A 26 42.33 4.74 6.82
C LEU A 26 43.06 3.44 6.52
N ASP A 27 42.57 2.64 5.58
CA ASP A 27 43.25 1.41 5.11
C ASP A 27 44.67 1.72 4.60
N ALA A 28 44.79 2.76 3.77
CA ALA A 28 46.09 3.20 3.27
C ALA A 28 47.04 3.71 4.38
N LEU A 29 46.50 4.40 5.39
CA LEU A 29 47.30 4.86 6.55
C LEU A 29 47.75 3.70 7.44
N VAL A 30 46.94 2.66 7.59
CA VAL A 30 47.31 1.44 8.33
C VAL A 30 48.43 0.69 7.60
N GLU A 31 48.30 0.50 6.28
CA GLU A 31 49.35 -0.15 5.48
C GLU A 31 50.68 0.64 5.55
N ALA A 32 50.62 1.97 5.46
CA ALA A 32 51.80 2.82 5.61
C ALA A 32 52.43 2.71 7.02
N ALA A 33 51.60 2.62 8.06
CA ALA A 33 52.06 2.44 9.44
C ALA A 33 52.77 1.10 9.64
N GLU A 34 52.24 0.02 9.08
CA GLU A 34 52.85 -1.32 9.13
C GLU A 34 54.20 -1.34 8.41
N GLN A 35 54.28 -0.77 7.20
CA GLN A 35 55.53 -0.66 6.44
C GLN A 35 56.59 0.17 7.19
N GLU A 36 56.20 1.27 7.83
CA GLU A 36 57.12 2.07 8.65
C GLU A 36 57.61 1.27 9.86
N ALA A 37 56.71 0.59 10.57
CA ALA A 37 57.07 -0.22 11.73
C ALA A 37 58.05 -1.36 11.39
N GLU A 38 57.86 -2.03 10.26
CA GLU A 38 58.79 -3.07 9.78
C GLU A 38 60.20 -2.52 9.50
N GLY A 39 60.29 -1.32 8.91
CA GLY A 39 61.55 -0.65 8.59
C GLY A 39 62.22 0.04 9.77
N ASN A 40 61.46 0.36 10.82
CA ASN A 40 61.90 1.23 11.92
C ASN A 40 61.78 0.55 13.31
N ASN A 41 62.05 -0.76 13.36
CA ASN A 41 62.17 -1.52 14.61
C ASN A 41 60.90 -1.46 15.49
N GLY A 42 59.72 -1.36 14.85
CA GLY A 42 58.41 -1.26 15.48
C GLY A 42 57.93 0.16 15.78
N GLU A 43 58.71 1.20 15.48
CA GLU A 43 58.31 2.59 15.70
C GLU A 43 57.59 3.19 14.49
N ILE A 44 56.53 3.95 14.75
CA ILE A 44 55.74 4.69 13.75
C ILE A 44 55.87 6.18 14.05
N SER A 45 55.95 7.00 13.01
CA SER A 45 56.04 8.46 13.10
C SER A 45 54.81 9.11 13.75
N ASP A 46 55.02 10.25 14.41
CA ASP A 46 53.93 11.01 15.02
C ASP A 46 52.97 11.62 13.99
N ASP A 47 53.43 11.84 12.76
CA ASP A 47 52.60 12.29 11.64
C ASP A 47 51.56 11.23 11.26
N ILE A 48 51.97 9.95 11.13
CA ILE A 48 51.05 8.85 10.83
C ILE A 48 50.06 8.63 11.98
N LYS A 49 50.52 8.67 13.24
CA LYS A 49 49.61 8.57 14.42
C LYS A 49 48.57 9.68 14.42
N THR A 50 48.99 10.91 14.12
CA THR A 50 48.10 12.08 14.06
C THR A 50 47.10 11.95 12.91
N ALA A 51 47.54 11.48 11.75
CA ALA A 51 46.66 11.24 10.60
C ALA A 51 45.61 10.16 10.90
N LEU A 52 46.03 9.02 11.47
CA LEU A 52 45.12 7.93 11.87
C LEU A 52 44.06 8.42 12.86
N ALA A 53 44.46 9.14 13.91
CA ALA A 53 43.52 9.71 14.87
C ALA A 53 42.53 10.69 14.20
N THR A 54 43.04 11.56 13.32
CA THR A 54 42.24 12.57 12.62
C THR A 54 41.19 11.92 11.71
N TYR A 55 41.58 10.95 10.90
CA TYR A 55 40.67 10.26 9.98
C TYR A 55 39.67 9.36 10.72
N THR A 56 40.08 8.73 11.83
CA THR A 56 39.17 7.93 12.66
C THR A 56 38.07 8.81 13.27
N GLU A 57 38.43 9.98 13.81
CA GLU A 57 37.43 10.92 14.36
C GLU A 57 36.55 11.50 13.23
N ALA A 58 37.13 11.79 12.06
CA ALA A 58 36.40 12.24 10.88
C ALA A 58 35.33 11.22 10.43
N PHE A 59 35.66 9.93 10.47
CA PHE A 59 34.73 8.85 10.18
C PHE A 59 33.53 8.88 11.14
N GLY A 60 33.79 9.04 12.45
CA GLY A 60 32.73 9.21 13.46
C GLY A 60 31.78 10.37 13.14
N TYR A 61 32.31 11.55 12.79
CA TYR A 61 31.49 12.70 12.41
C TYR A 61 30.62 12.44 11.15
N LYS A 62 31.08 11.59 10.21
CA LYS A 62 30.26 11.20 9.05
C LYS A 62 29.12 10.29 9.47
N VAL A 63 29.39 9.28 10.29
CA VAL A 63 28.37 8.37 10.83
C VAL A 63 27.27 9.15 11.53
N ASP A 64 27.64 10.09 12.41
CA ASP A 64 26.67 10.92 13.13
C ASP A 64 25.83 11.80 12.20
N ARG A 65 26.45 12.41 11.18
CA ARG A 65 25.73 13.21 10.18
C ARG A 65 24.72 12.38 9.40
N ILE A 66 25.11 11.18 8.95
CA ILE A 66 24.22 10.27 8.24
C ILE A 66 23.07 9.84 9.16
N ALA A 67 23.36 9.45 10.40
CA ALA A 67 22.35 9.05 11.38
C ALA A 67 21.36 10.18 11.67
N ASN A 68 21.85 11.42 11.84
CA ASN A 68 20.98 12.58 12.07
C ASN A 68 20.12 12.91 10.86
N TYR A 69 20.66 12.79 9.64
CA TYR A 69 19.88 12.97 8.42
C TYR A 69 18.77 11.91 8.30
N LEU A 70 19.08 10.63 8.54
CA LEU A 70 18.07 9.56 8.53
C LEU A 70 16.97 9.78 9.57
N LYS A 71 17.33 10.22 10.79
CA LYS A 71 16.35 10.59 11.83
C LYS A 71 15.45 11.74 11.37
N ALA A 72 16.02 12.76 10.73
CA ALA A 72 15.25 13.89 10.20
C ALA A 72 14.28 13.45 9.10
N GLN A 73 14.74 12.64 8.14
CA GLN A 73 13.90 12.10 7.06
C GLN A 73 12.77 11.22 7.59
N LYS A 74 13.05 10.39 8.60
CA LYS A 74 12.00 9.60 9.26
C LYS A 74 10.95 10.49 9.93
N ALA A 75 11.38 11.52 10.66
CA ALA A 75 10.47 12.46 11.30
C ALA A 75 9.60 13.22 10.28
N GLU A 76 10.19 13.65 9.16
CA GLU A 76 9.48 14.30 8.07
C GLU A 76 8.43 13.39 7.43
N ALA A 77 8.78 12.12 7.18
CA ALA A 77 7.84 11.13 6.66
C ALA A 77 6.66 10.87 7.61
N GLU A 78 6.92 10.74 8.91
CA GLU A 78 5.87 10.54 9.92
C GLU A 78 4.91 11.74 10.02
N LEU A 79 5.44 12.97 9.93
CA LEU A 79 4.62 14.19 9.93
C LEU A 79 3.74 14.25 8.68
N ALA A 80 4.31 14.01 7.50
CA ALA A 80 3.58 13.99 6.24
C ALA A 80 2.44 12.95 6.25
N GLN A 81 2.71 11.75 6.78
CA GLN A 81 1.69 10.71 6.92
C GLN A 81 0.52 11.15 7.81
N ARG A 82 0.80 11.74 8.98
CA ARG A 82 -0.25 12.24 9.89
C ARG A 82 -1.11 13.31 9.25
N GLU A 83 -0.51 14.20 8.47
CA GLU A 83 -1.25 15.23 7.73
C GLU A 83 -2.13 14.61 6.63
N ALA A 84 -1.61 13.65 5.88
CA ALA A 84 -2.38 12.92 4.87
C ALA A 84 -3.59 12.21 5.50
N GLU A 85 -3.41 11.54 6.64
CA GLU A 85 -4.50 10.89 7.38
C GLU A 85 -5.56 11.90 7.83
N ARG A 86 -5.15 13.08 8.31
CA ARG A 86 -6.06 14.17 8.70
C ARG A 86 -6.86 14.67 7.49
N PHE A 87 -6.22 14.90 6.35
CA PHE A 87 -6.92 15.31 5.14
C PHE A 87 -7.87 14.23 4.64
N GLN A 88 -7.47 12.97 4.70
CA GLN A 88 -8.32 11.84 4.32
C GLN A 88 -9.54 11.69 5.22
N ALA A 89 -9.38 11.91 6.53
CA ALA A 89 -10.50 11.92 7.48
C ALA A 89 -11.49 13.06 7.17
N ARG A 90 -10.98 14.26 6.85
CA ARG A 90 -11.80 15.41 6.44
C ARG A 90 -12.55 15.13 5.14
N TYR A 91 -11.87 14.56 4.15
CA TYR A 91 -12.46 14.13 2.87
C TYR A 91 -13.61 13.15 3.11
N LYS A 92 -13.36 12.04 3.82
CA LYS A 92 -14.37 11.02 4.14
C LYS A 92 -15.56 11.61 4.90
N SER A 93 -15.30 12.52 5.85
CA SER A 93 -16.38 13.19 6.58
C SER A 93 -17.25 14.05 5.66
N ALA A 94 -16.67 14.83 4.75
CA ALA A 94 -17.42 15.64 3.79
C ALA A 94 -18.21 14.76 2.81
N GLU A 95 -17.58 13.73 2.25
CA GLU A 95 -18.22 12.75 1.36
C GLU A 95 -19.41 12.06 2.05
N ASN A 96 -19.23 11.64 3.31
CA ASN A 96 -20.30 11.01 4.08
C ASN A 96 -21.46 11.97 4.38
N ARG A 97 -21.19 13.26 4.65
CA ARG A 97 -22.24 14.28 4.83
C ARG A 97 -23.04 14.46 3.54
N GLU A 98 -22.37 14.53 2.40
CA GLU A 98 -23.01 14.62 1.08
C GLU A 98 -23.89 13.39 0.80
N LYS A 99 -23.36 12.17 1.01
CA LYS A 99 -24.11 10.93 0.84
C LYS A 99 -25.36 10.87 1.73
N ARG A 100 -25.22 11.21 3.02
CA ARG A 100 -26.36 11.26 3.95
C ARG A 100 -27.41 12.26 3.50
N LEU A 101 -27.01 13.46 3.07
CA LEU A 101 -27.94 14.47 2.59
C LEU A 101 -28.69 14.01 1.34
N LYS A 102 -27.99 13.39 0.38
CA LYS A 102 -28.64 12.81 -0.82
C LYS A 102 -29.67 11.73 -0.43
N GLN A 103 -29.34 10.85 0.50
CA GLN A 103 -30.28 9.82 0.98
C GLN A 103 -31.51 10.44 1.66
N MET A 104 -31.31 11.45 2.52
CA MET A 104 -32.42 12.18 3.14
C MET A 104 -33.31 12.86 2.11
N LEU A 105 -32.72 13.46 1.07
CA LEU A 105 -33.46 14.08 -0.03
C LEU A 105 -34.25 13.06 -0.85
N VAL A 106 -33.68 11.89 -1.16
CA VAL A 106 -34.40 10.79 -1.81
C VAL A 106 -35.63 10.41 -0.99
N TRP A 107 -35.46 10.17 0.32
CA TRP A 107 -36.58 9.84 1.20
C TRP A 107 -37.64 10.96 1.24
N PHE A 108 -37.20 12.21 1.39
CA PHE A 108 -38.08 13.38 1.41
C PHE A 108 -38.92 13.48 0.13
N MET A 109 -38.28 13.34 -1.03
CA MET A 109 -38.91 13.45 -2.35
C MET A 109 -39.89 12.30 -2.61
N ILE A 110 -39.53 11.06 -2.27
CA ILE A 110 -40.43 9.88 -2.39
C ILE A 110 -41.62 10.02 -1.45
N SER A 111 -41.41 10.40 -0.19
CA SER A 111 -42.49 10.53 0.82
C SER A 111 -43.57 11.55 0.44
N ARG A 112 -43.24 12.49 -0.44
CA ARG A 112 -44.12 13.58 -0.91
C ARG A 112 -44.47 13.47 -2.40
N ASP A 113 -44.18 12.32 -3.01
CA ASP A 113 -44.37 12.06 -4.44
C ASP A 113 -43.87 13.22 -5.35
N THR A 114 -42.73 13.82 -5.00
CA THR A 114 -42.19 15.01 -5.67
C THR A 114 -40.95 14.65 -6.47
N GLN A 115 -41.03 14.74 -7.80
CA GLN A 115 -39.94 14.36 -8.70
C GLN A 115 -38.80 15.39 -8.83
N LYS A 116 -39.09 16.68 -8.55
CA LYS A 116 -38.13 17.78 -8.68
C LYS A 116 -38.33 18.83 -7.60
N LEU A 117 -37.23 19.30 -6.99
CA LEU A 117 -37.19 20.47 -6.12
C LEU A 117 -36.48 21.59 -6.89
N ARG A 118 -37.17 22.71 -7.11
CA ARG A 118 -36.60 23.89 -7.79
C ARG A 118 -36.32 24.98 -6.76
N GLY A 119 -35.07 25.40 -6.67
CA GLY A 119 -34.68 26.63 -5.99
C GLY A 119 -34.54 27.78 -6.99
N ALA A 120 -34.11 28.94 -6.49
CA ALA A 120 -33.85 30.11 -7.34
C ALA A 120 -32.72 29.88 -8.36
N MET A 121 -31.67 29.15 -7.96
CA MET A 121 -30.46 28.95 -8.77
C MET A 121 -30.18 27.50 -9.15
N ASN A 122 -30.73 26.53 -8.41
CA ASN A 122 -30.39 25.11 -8.56
C ASN A 122 -31.66 24.26 -8.66
N THR A 123 -31.58 23.14 -9.38
CA THR A 123 -32.65 22.15 -9.40
C THR A 123 -32.14 20.79 -8.94
N ILE A 124 -32.85 20.20 -8.00
CA ILE A 124 -32.61 18.85 -7.50
C ILE A 124 -33.67 17.93 -8.11
N SER A 125 -33.25 16.87 -8.78
CA SER A 125 -34.15 15.91 -9.43
C SER A 125 -33.92 14.49 -8.92
N LEU A 126 -35.01 13.76 -8.73
CA LEU A 126 -34.95 12.33 -8.49
C LEU A 126 -34.71 11.63 -9.84
N GLN A 127 -33.70 10.77 -9.88
CA GLN A 127 -33.38 9.99 -11.06
C GLN A 127 -33.29 8.51 -10.69
N ALA A 128 -33.95 7.65 -11.46
CA ALA A 128 -33.74 6.21 -11.33
C ALA A 128 -32.29 5.87 -11.69
N ASN A 129 -31.71 4.93 -10.95
CA ASN A 129 -30.41 4.39 -11.31
C ASN A 129 -30.50 3.75 -12.70
N SER A 130 -29.46 3.95 -13.52
CA SER A 130 -29.38 3.38 -14.87
C SER A 130 -29.41 1.85 -14.84
N THR A 131 -28.88 1.26 -13.77
CA THR A 131 -28.81 -0.19 -13.58
C THR A 131 -29.64 -0.59 -12.36
N PRO A 132 -30.65 -1.47 -12.52
CA PRO A 132 -31.36 -2.04 -11.38
C PRO A 132 -30.40 -2.89 -10.52
N SER A 133 -30.58 -2.86 -9.21
CA SER A 133 -29.76 -3.63 -8.29
C SER A 133 -30.42 -4.98 -8.00
N LEU A 134 -29.62 -6.05 -8.01
CA LEU A 134 -30.06 -7.39 -7.65
C LEU A 134 -30.26 -7.51 -6.14
N VAL A 135 -31.50 -7.72 -5.72
CA VAL A 135 -31.89 -8.01 -4.34
C VAL A 135 -32.18 -9.50 -4.22
N ILE A 136 -31.46 -10.16 -3.31
CA ILE A 136 -31.64 -11.58 -3.01
C ILE A 136 -32.25 -11.64 -1.61
N GLN A 137 -33.50 -12.09 -1.55
CA GLN A 137 -34.23 -12.30 -0.30
C GLN A 137 -33.99 -13.73 0.21
N GLU A 138 -33.96 -14.69 -0.71
CA GLU A 138 -33.76 -16.09 -0.38
C GLU A 138 -32.84 -16.79 -1.39
N THR A 139 -31.77 -17.38 -0.85
CA THR A 139 -30.71 -18.03 -1.64
C THR A 139 -30.98 -19.52 -1.86
N SER A 140 -31.88 -20.12 -1.07
CA SER A 140 -32.17 -21.57 -1.08
C SER A 140 -32.91 -22.02 -2.35
N GLN A 141 -33.64 -21.12 -2.98
CA GLN A 141 -34.49 -21.38 -4.15
C GLN A 141 -33.81 -21.01 -5.48
N ILE A 142 -32.57 -20.51 -5.43
CA ILE A 142 -31.84 -20.15 -6.64
C ILE A 142 -31.30 -21.44 -7.28
N PRO A 143 -31.60 -21.72 -8.56
CA PRO A 143 -31.10 -22.90 -9.25
C PRO A 143 -29.57 -22.98 -9.25
N ASP A 144 -29.05 -24.21 -9.14
CA ASP A 144 -27.61 -24.50 -9.15
C ASP A 144 -26.89 -24.00 -10.40
N THR A 145 -27.61 -23.77 -11.50
CA THR A 145 -27.11 -23.18 -12.75
C THR A 145 -26.56 -21.76 -12.58
N PHE A 146 -26.98 -21.03 -11.55
CA PHE A 146 -26.47 -19.68 -11.26
C PHE A 146 -25.28 -19.68 -10.29
N TYR A 147 -24.80 -20.85 -9.89
CA TYR A 147 -23.66 -20.97 -9.00
C TYR A 147 -22.46 -21.55 -9.74
N ARG A 148 -21.31 -20.93 -9.50
CA ARG A 148 -20.02 -21.45 -9.93
C ARG A 148 -19.32 -22.05 -8.74
N ALA A 149 -18.95 -23.32 -8.84
CA ALA A 149 -17.94 -23.89 -7.97
C ALA A 149 -16.58 -23.26 -8.37
N ARG A 150 -16.02 -22.40 -7.53
CA ARG A 150 -14.61 -22.03 -7.54
C ARG A 150 -13.90 -22.99 -6.64
N VAL A 151 -12.84 -23.59 -7.14
CA VAL A 151 -12.27 -24.81 -6.58
C VAL A 151 -10.76 -24.34 -6.47
N GLU A 152 -10.18 -24.06 -5.27
CA GLU A 152 -8.83 -23.41 -5.07
C GLU A 152 -7.75 -24.29 -4.50
N LEU A 153 -6.55 -24.30 -5.10
CA LEU A 153 -5.79 -25.51 -4.99
C LEU A 153 -4.27 -25.57 -4.99
N ALA A 154 -3.74 -26.43 -4.10
CA ALA A 154 -2.33 -26.66 -3.85
C ALA A 154 -1.87 -28.10 -4.16
N TRP A 155 -0.71 -28.13 -4.82
CA TRP A 155 0.25 -29.17 -5.18
C TRP A 155 -0.07 -30.69 -5.02
N PRO A 156 0.43 -31.53 -5.96
CA PRO A 156 -0.20 -32.73 -6.52
C PRO A 156 -0.57 -33.94 -5.64
N GLU A 157 -0.22 -34.02 -4.36
CA GLU A 157 -0.52 -35.20 -3.52
C GLU A 157 -2.04 -35.38 -3.24
N ILE A 158 -2.81 -34.29 -3.29
CA ILE A 158 -4.26 -34.28 -3.06
C ILE A 158 -5.05 -34.87 -4.24
N ILE A 159 -4.52 -34.72 -5.46
CA ILE A 159 -5.04 -35.33 -6.70
C ILE A 159 -5.00 -36.86 -6.59
N GLU A 160 -3.85 -37.38 -6.14
CA GLU A 160 -3.48 -38.78 -6.26
C GLU A 160 -4.20 -39.65 -5.24
N SER A 161 -4.60 -39.09 -4.11
CA SER A 161 -5.27 -39.81 -3.03
C SER A 161 -6.79 -40.03 -3.23
N LEU A 162 -7.42 -39.39 -4.22
CA LEU A 162 -8.86 -39.57 -4.45
C LEU A 162 -9.17 -41.01 -4.97
N PRO A 163 -10.41 -41.53 -4.91
CA PRO A 163 -10.77 -42.87 -5.40
C PRO A 163 -10.92 -42.89 -6.92
N PRO A 164 -10.54 -43.94 -7.67
CA PRO A 164 -10.61 -43.95 -9.13
C PRO A 164 -12.06 -43.82 -9.59
N ASN A 165 -12.48 -42.58 -9.81
CA ASN A 165 -13.85 -42.20 -10.11
C ASN A 165 -13.82 -40.89 -10.91
N ARG A 166 -14.97 -40.55 -11.49
CA ARG A 166 -15.11 -39.38 -12.36
C ARG A 166 -14.77 -38.06 -11.67
N LEU A 167 -14.79 -37.99 -10.33
CA LEU A 167 -14.42 -36.79 -9.56
C LEU A 167 -12.92 -36.75 -9.25
N ARG A 168 -12.24 -37.89 -8.98
CA ARG A 168 -10.77 -38.01 -8.92
C ARG A 168 -10.14 -37.73 -10.25
N GLU A 169 -10.75 -38.12 -11.35
CA GLU A 169 -10.21 -37.69 -12.64
C GLU A 169 -10.39 -36.18 -12.82
N ARG A 170 -11.46 -35.59 -12.27
CA ARG A 170 -11.76 -34.15 -12.36
C ARG A 170 -10.97 -33.27 -11.40
N LEU A 171 -10.71 -33.76 -10.20
CA LEU A 171 -9.92 -33.13 -9.16
C LEU A 171 -8.47 -33.61 -9.19
N GLY A 172 -8.19 -34.77 -9.77
CA GLY A 172 -6.84 -35.27 -10.03
C GLY A 172 -6.17 -34.57 -11.20
N LYS A 173 -6.97 -33.95 -12.05
CA LYS A 173 -6.53 -32.90 -12.97
C LYS A 173 -6.66 -31.50 -12.35
N ALA A 174 -7.03 -31.43 -11.07
CA ALA A 174 -7.21 -30.19 -10.34
C ALA A 174 -6.54 -30.32 -8.97
N ASP A 175 -5.21 -30.18 -8.95
CA ASP A 175 -4.25 -29.89 -7.85
C ASP A 175 -4.75 -29.29 -6.50
N GLY A 176 -5.78 -29.78 -5.77
CA GLY A 176 -6.19 -29.37 -4.38
C GLY A 176 -7.40 -28.43 -4.04
N LYS A 177 -8.60 -28.49 -4.65
CA LYS A 177 -9.59 -27.37 -4.64
C LYS A 177 -10.54 -27.12 -3.42
N THR A 178 -10.45 -25.96 -2.76
CA THR A 178 -11.51 -25.29 -1.96
C THR A 178 -12.72 -24.97 -2.84
N VAL A 179 -13.82 -25.75 -2.78
CA VAL A 179 -15.05 -25.48 -3.56
C VAL A 179 -15.88 -24.38 -2.90
N GLN A 180 -15.60 -23.11 -3.19
CA GLN A 180 -16.53 -22.02 -2.92
C GLN A 180 -17.63 -22.01 -3.98
N LYS A 181 -18.88 -22.28 -3.57
CA LYS A 181 -20.06 -22.12 -4.40
C LYS A 181 -20.36 -20.61 -4.52
N GLU A 182 -19.71 -19.96 -5.47
CA GLU A 182 -19.87 -18.54 -5.74
C GLU A 182 -21.14 -18.30 -6.56
N LEU A 183 -22.07 -17.50 -6.02
CA LEU A 183 -23.24 -17.09 -6.77
C LEU A 183 -22.84 -16.11 -7.87
N GLN A 184 -23.22 -16.43 -9.10
CA GLN A 184 -22.95 -15.59 -10.26
C GLN A 184 -24.01 -14.49 -10.37
N ARG A 185 -23.87 -13.46 -9.53
CA ARG A 185 -24.82 -12.34 -9.43
C ARG A 185 -25.08 -11.63 -10.76
N GLY A 186 -24.09 -11.54 -11.65
CA GLY A 186 -24.27 -10.94 -12.99
C GLY A 186 -25.23 -11.74 -13.86
N ILE A 187 -24.99 -13.05 -14.01
CA ILE A 187 -25.83 -13.95 -14.82
C ILE A 187 -27.24 -14.03 -14.24
N LEU A 188 -27.33 -14.10 -12.91
CA LEU A 188 -28.60 -14.09 -12.20
C LEU A 188 -29.36 -12.76 -12.42
N SER A 189 -28.67 -11.62 -12.37
CA SER A 189 -29.25 -10.31 -12.68
C SER A 189 -29.76 -10.24 -14.13
N ASP A 190 -29.00 -10.75 -15.10
CA ASP A 190 -29.38 -10.74 -16.51
C ASP A 190 -30.58 -11.66 -16.80
N ALA A 191 -30.64 -12.83 -16.15
CA ALA A 191 -31.77 -13.75 -16.25
C ALA A 191 -33.08 -13.12 -15.77
N VAL A 192 -33.04 -12.48 -14.59
CA VAL A 192 -34.20 -11.76 -14.07
C VAL A 192 -34.55 -10.56 -14.96
N ALA A 193 -33.56 -9.87 -15.53
CA ALA A 193 -33.79 -8.76 -16.47
C ALA A 193 -34.46 -9.21 -17.78
N ARG A 194 -34.21 -10.44 -18.24
CA ARG A 194 -34.87 -11.07 -19.40
C ARG A 194 -36.30 -11.56 -19.11
N GLY A 195 -36.74 -11.50 -17.85
CA GLY A 195 -38.07 -11.93 -17.43
C GLY A 195 -38.14 -13.35 -16.85
N GLU A 196 -37.00 -14.00 -16.58
CA GLU A 196 -36.99 -15.29 -15.88
C GLU A 196 -37.43 -15.09 -14.43
N THR A 197 -38.47 -15.81 -14.00
CA THR A 197 -38.98 -15.73 -12.62
C THR A 197 -38.20 -16.68 -11.73
N ILE A 198 -37.35 -16.13 -10.86
CA ILE A 198 -36.54 -16.89 -9.90
C ILE A 198 -37.02 -16.52 -8.49
N ILE A 199 -37.49 -17.52 -7.76
CA ILE A 199 -38.05 -17.34 -6.42
C ILE A 199 -36.96 -16.78 -5.49
N GLY A 200 -37.30 -15.75 -4.72
CA GLY A 200 -36.38 -15.12 -3.77
C GLY A 200 -35.41 -14.11 -4.37
N VAL A 201 -35.51 -13.80 -5.68
CA VAL A 201 -34.63 -12.86 -6.38
C VAL A 201 -35.45 -11.81 -7.12
N SER A 202 -35.09 -10.54 -6.96
CA SER A 202 -35.74 -9.44 -7.69
C SER A 202 -34.77 -8.34 -8.08
N LEU A 203 -35.11 -7.61 -9.14
CA LEU A 203 -34.41 -6.41 -9.57
C LEU A 203 -35.13 -5.16 -9.06
N VAL A 204 -34.45 -4.39 -8.21
CA VAL A 204 -35.00 -3.14 -7.66
C VAL A 204 -34.27 -1.95 -8.26
N LYS A 205 -35.02 -1.05 -8.92
CA LYS A 205 -34.48 0.25 -9.34
C LYS A 205 -34.50 1.20 -8.17
N ALA A 206 -33.35 1.35 -7.52
CA ALA A 206 -33.14 2.43 -6.57
C ALA A 206 -33.07 3.79 -7.30
N SER A 207 -33.43 4.85 -6.59
CA SER A 207 -33.36 6.22 -7.10
C SER A 207 -32.28 7.00 -6.35
N HIS A 208 -31.63 7.92 -7.05
CA HIS A 208 -30.67 8.86 -6.47
C HIS A 208 -31.04 10.30 -6.82
N VAL A 209 -30.48 11.22 -6.05
CA VAL A 209 -30.64 12.65 -6.29
C VAL A 209 -29.51 13.17 -7.18
N ARG A 210 -29.89 13.88 -8.24
CA ARG A 210 -28.98 14.59 -9.13
C ARG A 210 -29.20 16.10 -9.02
N LEU A 211 -28.11 16.81 -8.76
CA LEU A 211 -28.04 18.27 -8.81
C LEU A 211 -27.77 18.71 -10.26
N ARG A 212 -28.48 19.72 -10.74
CA ARG A 212 -28.26 20.40 -12.01
C ARG A 212 -28.18 21.91 -11.80
#